data_AF-A0AAD7HLW3-F1
#
_entry.id   AF-A0AAD7HLW3-F1
#
_cell.length_a   1.000
_cell.length_b   1.000
_cell.length_c   1.000
_cell.angle_alpha   90.00
_cell.angle_beta   90.00
_cell.angle_gamma   90.00
#
_symmetry.space_group_name_H-M   'P 1'
#
loop_
_entity.id
_entity.type
_entity.pdbx_description
1 polymer ?
#
loop_
_entity_poly.entity_id
_entity_poly.type
_entity_poly.pdbx_seq_one_letter_code
_entity_poly.pdbx_strand_id
1 'polypeptide(L)'
;MVRFVFIALLVPALAAFAAPLPSKRAFSFALQSYDQFQISDGVAGNAEAEANAVFVTPFPADLTTVDATSLDNLGTMREAAESAETDDFDPQIAAATGADAAALQVGKIKNKVLKLTGEVQQIKIKIAQAAAAGSSTSDLETSLATEQTKLTTNIALDVKSKGAASKGVA
;
A
#
# COMPACT_ATOMS: atom_id res chain seq x y z
N MET A 1 36.63 -79.48 15.94
CA MET A 1 35.50 -79.20 15.02
C MET A 1 34.52 -78.38 15.84
N VAL A 2 34.12 -77.16 15.54
CA VAL A 2 33.57 -76.59 14.29
C VAL A 2 33.79 -75.06 14.33
N ARG A 3 34.07 -74.48 13.16
CA ARG A 3 34.21 -73.03 12.89
C ARG A 3 32.87 -72.31 13.05
N PHE A 4 32.85 -71.10 13.59
CA PHE A 4 31.77 -70.14 13.36
C PHE A 4 32.34 -68.82 12.85
N VAL A 5 31.85 -68.44 11.67
CA VAL A 5 32.23 -67.28 10.87
C VAL A 5 31.46 -66.06 11.38
N PHE A 6 32.16 -64.96 11.66
CA PHE A 6 31.55 -63.66 11.89
C PHE A 6 31.18 -63.04 10.54
N ILE A 7 29.88 -62.87 10.27
CA ILE A 7 29.38 -62.04 9.17
C ILE A 7 29.08 -60.66 9.76
N ALA A 8 29.92 -59.68 9.42
CA ALA A 8 29.66 -58.28 9.69
C ALA A 8 28.66 -57.75 8.64
N LEU A 9 27.44 -57.43 9.08
CA LEU A 9 26.40 -56.86 8.26
C LEU A 9 26.55 -55.33 8.27
N LEU A 10 27.10 -54.77 7.19
CA LEU A 10 27.25 -53.33 7.00
C LEU A 10 25.90 -52.75 6.50
N VAL A 11 25.22 -52.00 7.35
CA VAL A 11 24.01 -51.24 6.97
C VAL A 11 24.43 -49.87 6.44
N PRO A 12 24.12 -49.50 5.18
CA PRO A 12 24.37 -48.13 4.73
C PRO A 12 23.27 -47.22 5.26
N ALA A 13 23.65 -46.24 6.09
CA ALA A 13 22.79 -45.16 6.50
C ALA A 13 22.56 -44.21 5.32
N LEU A 14 21.37 -44.24 4.72
CA LEU A 14 20.90 -43.21 3.79
C LEU A 14 20.47 -41.99 4.63
N ALA A 15 21.36 -41.02 4.79
CA ALA A 15 20.98 -39.69 5.27
C ALA A 15 20.28 -38.93 4.13
N ALA A 16 18.95 -38.91 4.15
CA ALA A 16 18.17 -38.05 3.28
C ALA A 16 18.34 -36.59 3.74
N PHE A 17 19.18 -35.82 3.05
CA PHE A 17 19.21 -34.37 3.18
C PHE A 17 17.93 -33.82 2.56
N ALA A 18 16.91 -33.55 3.38
CA ALA A 18 15.79 -32.73 2.98
C ALA A 18 16.31 -31.30 2.80
N ALA A 19 16.49 -30.87 1.54
CA ALA A 19 16.76 -29.47 1.25
C ALA A 19 15.58 -28.63 1.75
N PRO A 20 15.82 -27.54 2.49
CA PRO A 20 14.73 -26.63 2.88
C PRO A 20 14.06 -26.15 1.60
N LEU A 21 12.77 -26.45 1.46
CA LEU A 21 11.97 -25.89 0.37
C LEU A 21 12.09 -24.36 0.48
N PRO A 22 12.36 -23.64 -0.61
CA PRO A 22 12.36 -22.18 -0.58
C PRO A 22 10.97 -21.74 -0.13
N SER A 23 10.88 -21.29 1.13
CA SER A 23 9.68 -20.66 1.64
C SER A 23 9.50 -19.40 0.82
N LYS A 24 8.59 -19.43 -0.15
CA LYS A 24 8.14 -18.22 -0.84
C LYS A 24 7.66 -17.30 0.28
N ARG A 25 8.43 -16.26 0.62
CA ARG A 25 7.94 -15.23 1.52
C ARG A 25 6.70 -14.67 0.83
N ALA A 26 5.54 -14.92 1.42
CA ALA A 26 4.33 -14.28 0.95
C ALA A 26 4.58 -12.78 0.96
N PHE A 27 4.15 -12.09 -0.09
CA PHE A 27 4.09 -10.64 -0.09
C PHE A 27 3.35 -10.18 1.17
N SER A 28 3.86 -9.18 1.87
CA SER A 28 3.19 -8.58 3.02
C SER A 28 3.40 -7.08 3.00
N PHE A 29 2.29 -6.34 2.88
CA PHE A 29 2.25 -4.89 2.97
C PHE A 29 2.18 -4.50 4.44
N ALA A 30 3.22 -3.82 4.94
CA ALA A 30 3.34 -3.50 6.36
C ALA A 30 2.46 -2.30 6.75
N LEU A 31 1.76 -2.41 7.88
CA LEU A 31 1.08 -1.27 8.50
C LEU A 31 2.11 -0.23 8.96
N GLN A 32 1.84 1.04 8.66
CA GLN A 32 2.63 2.18 9.11
C GLN A 32 1.72 3.23 9.74
N SER A 33 2.23 3.98 10.71
CA SER A 33 1.54 5.16 11.24
C SER A 33 1.59 6.31 10.23
N TYR A 34 0.63 7.23 10.29
CA TYR A 34 0.46 8.29 9.30
C TYR A 34 1.72 9.14 9.08
N ASP A 35 2.42 9.49 10.15
CA ASP A 35 3.68 10.23 10.14
C ASP A 35 4.81 9.52 9.35
N GLN A 36 4.73 8.20 9.21
CA GLN A 36 5.76 7.40 8.52
C GLN A 36 5.52 7.27 7.00
N PHE A 37 4.31 7.48 6.51
CA PHE A 37 3.97 7.28 5.09
C PHE A 37 3.37 8.50 4.39
N GLN A 38 3.04 9.56 5.13
CA GLN A 38 2.50 10.79 4.55
C GLN A 38 3.47 11.41 3.54
N ILE A 39 2.91 12.14 2.56
CA ILE A 39 3.66 12.75 1.45
C ILE A 39 3.44 14.27 1.37
N SER A 40 2.86 14.87 2.40
CA SER A 40 2.34 16.23 2.38
C SER A 40 3.39 17.32 2.54
N ASP A 41 4.59 16.99 3.01
CA ASP A 41 5.69 17.95 3.12
C ASP A 41 6.44 18.17 1.80
N GLY A 42 7.16 19.31 1.74
CA GLY A 42 8.10 19.62 0.66
C GLY A 42 7.51 20.53 -0.40
N VAL A 43 7.46 20.05 -1.64
CA VAL A 43 7.06 20.85 -2.82
C VAL A 43 6.00 20.08 -3.61
N ALA A 44 5.00 20.79 -4.12
CA ALA A 44 3.96 20.20 -4.97
C ALA A 44 4.42 19.89 -6.40
N GLY A 45 3.63 19.05 -7.07
CA GLY A 45 3.76 18.69 -8.47
C GLY A 45 4.31 17.28 -8.74
N ASN A 46 4.44 16.46 -7.69
CA ASN A 46 4.92 15.08 -7.78
C ASN A 46 4.11 14.10 -6.88
N ALA A 47 2.96 14.51 -6.37
CA ALA A 47 2.20 13.73 -5.40
C ALA A 47 1.74 12.37 -5.96
N GLU A 48 1.47 12.27 -7.26
CA GLU A 48 1.10 10.98 -7.89
C GLU A 48 2.23 9.96 -7.77
N ALA A 49 3.47 10.35 -8.08
CA ALA A 49 4.62 9.45 -8.01
C ALA A 49 4.91 9.03 -6.56
N GLU A 50 4.80 9.97 -5.63
CA GLU A 50 4.97 9.71 -4.19
C GLU A 50 3.89 8.77 -3.66
N ALA A 51 2.61 9.01 -3.98
CA ALA A 51 1.51 8.14 -3.58
C ALA A 51 1.63 6.74 -4.21
N ASN A 52 2.05 6.64 -5.47
CA ASN A 52 2.30 5.36 -6.13
C ASN A 52 3.47 4.60 -5.49
N ALA A 53 4.50 5.28 -4.97
CA ALA A 53 5.58 4.64 -4.23
C ALA A 53 5.09 4.01 -2.92
N VAL A 54 4.09 4.60 -2.28
CA VAL A 54 3.49 4.10 -1.03
C VAL A 54 2.49 2.97 -1.30
N PHE A 55 1.54 3.17 -2.21
CA PHE A 55 0.37 2.29 -2.31
C PHE A 55 0.29 1.43 -3.56
N VAL A 56 1.13 1.62 -4.58
CA VAL A 56 1.05 0.84 -5.83
C VAL A 56 2.30 -0.01 -6.04
N THR A 57 3.46 0.63 -6.04
CA THR A 57 4.77 0.01 -6.31
C THR A 57 5.09 -1.17 -5.40
N PRO A 58 4.75 -1.17 -4.09
CA PRO A 58 5.05 -2.30 -3.23
C PRO A 58 4.26 -3.56 -3.59
N PHE A 59 3.08 -3.43 -4.19
CA PHE A 59 2.17 -4.56 -4.44
C PHE A 59 2.63 -5.42 -5.63
N PRO A 60 2.33 -6.74 -5.60
CA PRO A 60 2.65 -7.63 -6.72
C PRO A 60 1.82 -7.28 -7.95
N ALA A 61 2.32 -7.62 -9.13
CA ALA A 61 1.57 -7.47 -10.38
C ALA A 61 0.28 -8.30 -10.38
N ASP A 62 0.31 -9.49 -9.76
CA ASP A 62 -0.89 -10.32 -9.56
C ASP A 62 -1.56 -9.98 -8.23
N LEU A 63 -2.57 -9.10 -8.30
CA LEU A 63 -3.31 -8.63 -7.13
C LEU A 63 -4.17 -9.71 -6.46
N THR A 64 -4.41 -10.85 -7.11
CA THR A 64 -5.13 -11.98 -6.49
C THR A 64 -4.33 -12.61 -5.35
N THR A 65 -3.01 -12.41 -5.34
CA THR A 65 -2.08 -12.97 -4.35
C THR A 65 -1.94 -12.13 -3.09
N VAL A 66 -2.56 -10.95 -3.04
CA VAL A 66 -2.53 -10.07 -1.87
C VAL A 66 -3.29 -10.73 -0.72
N ASP A 67 -2.63 -10.93 0.42
CA ASP A 67 -3.25 -11.52 1.60
C ASP A 67 -4.18 -10.54 2.32
N ALA A 68 -5.04 -11.08 3.19
CA ALA A 68 -6.04 -10.29 3.91
C ALA A 68 -5.41 -9.24 4.85
N THR A 69 -4.28 -9.53 5.49
CA THR A 69 -3.58 -8.57 6.37
C THR A 69 -3.01 -7.41 5.55
N SER A 70 -2.43 -7.69 4.38
CA SER A 70 -1.96 -6.65 3.47
C SER A 70 -3.10 -5.74 2.98
N LEU A 71 -4.25 -6.33 2.65
CA LEU A 71 -5.44 -5.58 2.22
C LEU A 71 -6.04 -4.72 3.35
N ASP A 72 -6.01 -5.24 4.58
CA ASP A 72 -6.44 -4.53 5.79
C ASP A 72 -5.50 -3.37 6.12
N ASN A 73 -4.19 -3.62 6.14
CA ASN A 73 -3.18 -2.59 6.37
C ASN A 73 -3.28 -1.45 5.36
N LEU A 74 -3.49 -1.76 4.07
CA LEU A 74 -3.76 -0.75 3.04
C LEU A 74 -5.01 0.08 3.38
N GLY A 75 -6.08 -0.59 3.81
CA GLY A 75 -7.32 0.05 4.27
C GLY A 75 -7.07 1.02 5.44
N THR A 76 -6.43 0.54 6.50
CA THR A 76 -6.10 1.35 7.67
C THR A 76 -5.23 2.55 7.32
N MET A 77 -4.22 2.39 6.46
CA MET A 77 -3.36 3.50 6.06
C MET A 77 -4.10 4.53 5.19
N ARG A 78 -4.92 4.13 4.22
CA ARG A 78 -5.72 5.13 3.47
C ARG A 78 -6.73 5.85 4.35
N GLU A 79 -7.29 5.18 5.36
CA GLU A 79 -8.25 5.78 6.33
C GLU A 79 -7.54 6.74 7.27
N ALA A 80 -6.31 6.44 7.69
CA ALA A 80 -5.50 7.38 8.45
C ALA A 80 -5.21 8.66 7.65
N ALA A 81 -4.91 8.53 6.34
CA ALA A 81 -4.79 9.69 5.47
C ALA A 81 -6.13 10.45 5.33
N GLU A 82 -7.27 9.75 5.31
CA GLU A 82 -8.58 10.38 5.32
C GLU A 82 -8.85 11.18 6.60
N SER A 83 -8.63 10.58 7.77
CA SER A 83 -8.77 11.25 9.07
C SER A 83 -7.89 12.49 9.17
N ALA A 84 -6.64 12.43 8.70
CA ALA A 84 -5.75 13.59 8.70
C ALA A 84 -6.32 14.78 7.90
N GLU A 85 -7.17 14.55 6.88
CA GLU A 85 -7.81 15.65 6.15
C GLU A 85 -8.73 16.50 7.03
N THR A 86 -9.52 15.85 7.89
CA THR A 86 -10.57 16.48 8.70
C THR A 86 -10.09 16.83 10.10
N ASP A 87 -9.27 15.98 10.69
CA ASP A 87 -8.91 16.06 12.10
C ASP A 87 -7.66 16.93 12.30
N ASP A 88 -6.80 17.01 11.28
CA ASP A 88 -5.52 17.74 11.37
C ASP A 88 -5.42 18.89 10.35
N PHE A 89 -5.61 18.64 9.06
CA PHE A 89 -5.50 19.67 8.02
C PHE A 89 -6.55 20.78 8.18
N ASP A 90 -7.83 20.43 8.26
CA ASP A 90 -8.91 21.42 8.34
C ASP A 90 -8.76 22.41 9.51
N PRO A 91 -8.51 21.98 10.77
CA PRO A 91 -8.31 22.92 11.86
C PRO A 91 -7.03 23.75 11.72
N GLN A 92 -5.93 23.18 11.25
CA GLN A 92 -4.67 23.91 11.06
C GLN A 92 -4.77 24.96 9.95
N ILE A 93 -5.44 24.62 8.85
CA ILE A 93 -5.72 25.55 7.75
C ILE A 93 -6.60 26.71 8.24
N ALA A 94 -7.64 26.41 9.03
CA ALA A 94 -8.54 27.42 9.57
C ALA A 94 -7.83 28.39 10.54
N ALA A 95 -6.82 27.92 11.27
CA ALA A 95 -6.03 28.72 12.20
C ALA A 95 -4.88 29.51 11.53
N ALA A 96 -4.38 29.04 10.37
CA ALA A 96 -3.27 29.65 9.67
C ALA A 96 -3.70 30.83 8.79
N THR A 97 -2.73 31.68 8.42
CA THR A 97 -2.94 32.76 7.45
C THR A 97 -1.75 32.87 6.49
N GLY A 98 -1.94 33.61 5.39
CA GLY A 98 -0.86 33.93 4.45
C GLY A 98 -0.19 32.69 3.85
N ALA A 99 1.14 32.70 3.80
CA ALA A 99 1.94 31.64 3.20
C ALA A 99 1.77 30.28 3.91
N ASP A 100 1.57 30.27 5.23
CA ASP A 100 1.40 29.04 5.99
C ASP A 100 0.07 28.35 5.65
N ALA A 101 -1.03 29.13 5.55
CA ALA A 101 -2.32 28.59 5.11
C ALA A 101 -2.25 28.04 3.68
N ALA A 102 -1.52 28.73 2.79
CA ALA A 102 -1.31 28.26 1.43
C ALA A 102 -0.51 26.94 1.41
N ALA A 103 0.57 26.83 2.18
CA ALA A 103 1.38 25.62 2.25
C ALA A 103 0.61 24.42 2.83
N LEU A 104 -0.23 24.64 3.84
CA LEU A 104 -1.11 23.60 4.40
C LEU A 104 -2.17 23.14 3.39
N GLN A 105 -2.76 24.05 2.61
CA GLN A 105 -3.70 23.69 1.55
C GLN A 105 -3.04 22.82 0.47
N VAL A 106 -1.81 23.16 0.07
CA VAL A 106 -1.02 22.34 -0.86
C VAL A 106 -0.72 20.97 -0.25
N GLY A 107 -0.34 20.91 1.02
CA GLY A 107 -0.16 19.64 1.76
C GLY A 107 -1.42 18.79 1.81
N LYS A 108 -2.58 19.41 1.99
CA LYS A 108 -3.89 18.72 1.95
C LYS A 108 -4.18 18.14 0.56
N ILE A 109 -3.82 18.84 -0.52
CA ILE A 109 -3.95 18.31 -1.89
C ILE A 109 -3.08 17.07 -2.07
N LYS A 110 -1.82 17.10 -1.63
CA LYS A 110 -0.94 15.92 -1.67
C LYS A 110 -1.52 14.76 -0.85
N ASN A 111 -2.07 15.04 0.34
CA ASN A 111 -2.73 14.03 1.17
C ASN A 111 -3.96 13.41 0.49
N LYS A 112 -4.78 14.22 -0.21
CA LYS A 112 -5.90 13.71 -1.01
C LYS A 112 -5.43 12.76 -2.12
N VAL A 113 -4.31 13.08 -2.80
CA VAL A 113 -3.71 12.18 -3.80
C VAL A 113 -3.27 10.86 -3.15
N LEU A 114 -2.63 10.92 -1.97
CA LEU A 114 -2.23 9.75 -1.20
C LEU A 114 -3.42 8.86 -0.83
N LYS A 115 -4.44 9.43 -0.18
CA LYS A 115 -5.67 8.72 0.20
C LYS A 115 -6.33 8.03 -1.00
N LEU A 116 -6.61 8.80 -2.05
CA LEU A 116 -7.34 8.31 -3.22
C LEU A 116 -6.55 7.26 -4.00
N THR A 117 -5.21 7.35 -4.01
CA THR A 117 -4.35 6.29 -4.58
C THR A 117 -4.51 5.00 -3.78
N GLY A 118 -4.48 5.08 -2.45
CA GLY A 118 -4.70 3.93 -1.57
C GLY A 118 -6.10 3.31 -1.74
N GLU A 119 -7.13 4.15 -1.87
CA GLU A 119 -8.51 3.70 -2.11
C GLU A 119 -8.69 3.02 -3.47
N VAL A 120 -8.18 3.64 -4.55
CA VAL A 120 -8.17 3.06 -5.89
C VAL A 120 -7.43 1.72 -5.91
N GLN A 121 -6.27 1.62 -5.26
CA GLN A 121 -5.55 0.35 -5.17
C GLN A 121 -6.35 -0.71 -4.41
N GLN A 122 -6.96 -0.33 -3.28
CA GLN A 122 -7.76 -1.26 -2.48
C GLN A 122 -8.93 -1.82 -3.29
N ILE A 123 -9.61 -0.97 -4.07
CA ILE A 123 -10.70 -1.39 -4.97
C ILE A 123 -10.17 -2.32 -6.06
N LYS A 124 -9.03 -2.01 -6.70
CA LYS A 124 -8.40 -2.88 -7.71
C LYS A 124 -8.08 -4.28 -7.18
N ILE A 125 -7.57 -4.38 -5.96
CA ILE A 125 -7.32 -5.67 -5.30
C ILE A 125 -8.63 -6.43 -5.08
N LYS A 126 -9.67 -5.76 -4.54
CA LYS A 126 -10.99 -6.35 -4.31
C LYS A 126 -11.62 -6.86 -5.62
N ILE A 127 -11.50 -6.10 -6.72
CA ILE A 127 -11.98 -6.52 -8.05
C ILE A 127 -11.26 -7.78 -8.50
N ALA A 128 -9.92 -7.82 -8.42
CA ALA A 128 -9.13 -8.97 -8.84
C ALA A 128 -9.52 -10.24 -8.08
N GLN A 129 -9.67 -10.14 -6.75
CA GLN A 129 -10.06 -11.26 -5.90
C GLN A 129 -11.51 -11.71 -6.16
N ALA A 130 -12.45 -10.78 -6.31
CA ALA A 130 -13.85 -11.08 -6.61
C ALA A 130 -13.99 -11.77 -7.97
N ALA A 131 -13.32 -11.26 -9.00
CA ALA A 131 -13.30 -11.86 -10.34
C ALA A 131 -12.72 -13.28 -10.32
N ALA A 132 -11.61 -13.49 -9.62
CA ALA A 132 -11.00 -14.82 -9.46
C ALA A 132 -11.92 -15.81 -8.73
N ALA A 133 -12.75 -15.31 -7.81
CA ALA A 133 -13.77 -16.10 -7.11
C ALA A 133 -15.08 -16.29 -7.91
N GLY A 134 -15.19 -15.75 -9.12
CA GLY A 134 -16.41 -15.81 -9.92
C GLY A 134 -17.57 -14.94 -9.38
N SER A 135 -17.26 -13.95 -8.56
CA SER A 135 -18.22 -12.98 -8.00
C SER A 135 -18.40 -11.77 -8.93
N SER A 136 -19.55 -11.12 -8.84
CA SER A 136 -19.81 -9.87 -9.58
C SER A 136 -18.88 -8.75 -9.13
N THR A 137 -18.39 -7.95 -10.07
CA THR A 137 -17.51 -6.79 -9.85
C THR A 137 -18.17 -5.45 -10.14
N SER A 138 -19.42 -5.43 -10.64
CA SER A 138 -20.03 -4.20 -11.20
C SER A 138 -20.09 -3.02 -10.23
N ASP A 139 -20.40 -3.26 -8.96
CA ASP A 139 -20.42 -2.20 -7.94
C ASP A 139 -19.01 -1.69 -7.66
N LEU A 140 -18.02 -2.60 -7.57
CA LEU A 140 -16.62 -2.24 -7.37
C LEU A 140 -16.05 -1.45 -8.56
N GLU A 141 -16.44 -1.80 -9.78
CA GLU A 141 -16.04 -1.07 -11.00
C GLU A 141 -16.65 0.34 -11.04
N THR A 142 -17.89 0.49 -10.59
CA THR A 142 -18.55 1.81 -10.46
C THR A 142 -17.85 2.67 -9.41
N SER A 143 -17.52 2.10 -8.25
CA SER A 143 -16.71 2.76 -7.23
C SER A 143 -15.33 3.13 -7.76
N LEU A 144 -14.66 2.23 -8.48
CA LEU A 144 -13.34 2.47 -9.07
C LEU A 144 -13.37 3.68 -10.02
N ALA A 145 -14.36 3.77 -10.90
CA ALA A 145 -14.49 4.90 -11.83
C ALA A 145 -14.71 6.23 -11.09
N THR A 146 -15.50 6.20 -10.01
CA THR A 146 -15.77 7.36 -9.15
C THR A 146 -14.49 7.84 -8.47
N GLU A 147 -13.76 6.94 -7.80
CA GLU A 147 -12.54 7.31 -7.08
C GLU A 147 -11.39 7.66 -8.01
N GLN A 148 -11.28 7.02 -9.17
CA GLN A 148 -10.30 7.39 -10.20
C GLN A 148 -10.53 8.82 -10.72
N THR A 149 -11.78 9.26 -10.83
CA THR A 149 -12.12 10.64 -11.24
C THR A 149 -11.65 11.65 -10.19
N LYS A 150 -11.90 11.37 -8.90
CA LYS A 150 -11.42 12.20 -7.80
C LYS A 150 -9.90 12.23 -7.74
N LEU A 151 -9.25 11.08 -7.90
CA LEU A 151 -7.79 10.96 -7.90
C LEU A 151 -7.18 11.82 -9.02
N THR A 152 -7.68 11.66 -10.24
CA THR A 152 -7.24 12.43 -11.42
C THR A 152 -7.40 13.93 -11.19
N THR A 153 -8.50 14.35 -10.57
CA THR A 153 -8.75 15.77 -10.24
C THR A 153 -7.70 16.30 -9.25
N ASN A 154 -7.39 15.56 -8.19
CA ASN A 154 -6.41 16.00 -7.19
C ASN A 154 -4.96 15.96 -7.70
N ILE A 155 -4.63 15.00 -8.56
CA ILE A 155 -3.34 14.99 -9.28
C ILE A 155 -3.20 16.26 -10.12
N ALA A 156 -4.25 16.65 -10.86
CA ALA A 156 -4.22 17.88 -11.65
C ALA A 156 -4.06 19.14 -10.78
N LEU A 157 -4.65 19.16 -9.58
CA LEU A 157 -4.48 20.25 -8.61
C LEU A 157 -3.05 20.32 -8.05
N ASP A 158 -2.43 19.18 -7.73
CA ASP A 158 -1.04 19.11 -7.31
C ASP A 158 -0.09 19.59 -8.42
N VAL A 159 -0.27 19.10 -9.65
CA VAL A 159 0.51 19.52 -10.82
C VAL A 159 0.35 21.01 -11.10
N LYS A 160 -0.87 21.56 -10.95
CA LYS A 160 -1.11 23.00 -11.09
C LYS A 160 -0.38 23.82 -10.01
N SER A 161 -0.16 23.23 -8.85
CA SER A 161 0.55 23.84 -7.72
C SER A 161 2.06 23.59 -7.76
N LYS A 162 2.58 23.04 -8.87
CA LYS A 162 3.99 22.68 -9.00
C LYS A 162 4.94 23.80 -8.59
N GLY A 163 5.89 23.47 -7.70
CA GLY A 163 6.86 24.43 -7.18
C GLY A 163 6.38 25.22 -5.96
N ALA A 164 5.10 25.14 -5.59
CA ALA A 164 4.61 25.72 -4.35
C ALA A 164 5.10 24.92 -3.13
N ALA A 165 5.35 25.62 -2.02
CA ALA A 165 5.64 24.99 -0.75
C ALA A 165 4.43 24.16 -0.27
N SER A 166 4.72 23.00 0.30
CA SER A 166 3.74 22.06 0.84
C SER A 166 4.12 21.71 2.27
N LYS A 167 3.13 21.70 3.15
CA LYS A 167 3.32 21.43 4.59
C LYS A 167 2.37 20.34 5.06
N GLY A 168 2.93 19.30 5.68
CA GLY A 168 2.20 18.22 6.35
C GLY A 168 1.68 18.63 7.73
N VAL A 169 1.00 17.69 8.38
CA VAL A 169 0.31 17.90 9.66
C VAL A 169 0.63 16.83 10.71
N ALA A 170 1.52 15.90 10.36
CA ALA A 170 2.00 14.83 11.23
C ALA A 170 3.33 15.19 11.89
#